data_AF-A0A8C5YBD7-F1
#
_entry.id   AF-A0A8C5YBD7-F1
#
_cell.length_a   1.000
_cell.length_b   1.000
_cell.length_c   1.000
_cell.angle_alpha   90.00
_cell.angle_beta   90.00
_cell.angle_gamma   90.00
#
_symmetry.space_group_name_H-M   'P 1'
#
loop_
_entity.id
_entity.type
_entity.pdbx_description
1 polymer ?
#
loop_
_entity_poly.entity_id
_entity_poly.type
_entity_poly.pdbx_seq_one_letter_code
_entity_poly.pdbx_strand_id
1 'polypeptide(L)'
;MGWHLFSFECRDIMPNLKFSFLSSFANLRIYPHGLVLLDLQSYDTDAQSKEEIDTLLNKVEERMKELNQDSTGRVKRLPPIVRGGAIDRYWPTADGRLVEYDIDEVVNLEIFSFLAGMLVNLAESDLAYTRAIMGSGKEDYTGKDVLILGGGDGGILCEIVKLKPKMVTMVEISFVV
;
A
#
# COMPACT_ATOMS: atom_id res chain seq x y z
N MET A 1 -0.37 31.54 23.45
CA MET A 1 0.38 30.29 23.15
C MET A 1 1.40 30.62 22.08
N GLY A 2 2.68 30.60 22.44
CA GLY A 2 3.77 31.13 21.63
C GLY A 2 4.25 30.11 20.59
N TRP A 3 4.41 30.56 19.35
CA TRP A 3 5.01 29.79 18.26
C TRP A 3 6.52 29.82 18.45
N HIS A 4 7.15 28.67 18.66
CA HIS A 4 8.60 28.56 18.59
C HIS A 4 9.00 28.11 17.18
N LEU A 5 9.38 29.09 16.35
CA LEU A 5 9.96 28.87 15.03
C LEU A 5 11.40 28.39 15.22
N PHE A 6 11.69 27.12 14.90
CA PHE A 6 13.06 26.60 14.96
C PHE A 6 13.56 26.27 13.55
N SER A 7 14.67 26.93 13.19
CA SER A 7 15.53 26.73 12.02
C SER A 7 14.98 27.17 10.65
N PHE A 8 15.42 28.34 10.21
CA PHE A 8 15.53 28.70 8.79
C PHE A 8 16.89 28.19 8.29
N GLU A 9 16.92 27.11 7.51
CA GLU A 9 18.16 26.68 6.86
C GLU A 9 18.20 27.24 5.44
N CYS A 10 18.66 28.49 5.31
CA CYS A 10 18.97 29.09 4.02
C CYS A 10 20.28 28.52 3.50
N ARG A 11 20.22 27.41 2.77
CA ARG A 11 21.26 27.05 1.80
C ARG A 11 20.66 27.20 0.41
N ASP A 12 21.06 28.28 -0.24
CA ASP A 12 20.88 28.59 -1.66
C ASP A 12 19.47 28.34 -2.24
N ILE A 13 18.64 29.38 -2.15
CA ILE A 13 17.38 29.57 -2.89
C ILE A 13 16.28 28.55 -2.51
N MET A 14 15.72 28.63 -1.28
CA MET A 14 14.26 28.46 -0.99
C MET A 14 13.85 28.37 0.48
N PRO A 15 12.67 28.91 0.86
CA PRO A 15 12.13 28.70 2.20
C PRO A 15 11.58 27.27 2.31
N ASN A 16 12.31 26.41 2.99
CA ASN A 16 11.73 25.23 3.63
C ASN A 16 11.36 25.64 5.06
N LEU A 17 10.07 25.60 5.37
CA LEU A 17 9.57 25.99 6.69
C LEU A 17 9.15 24.74 7.44
N LYS A 18 9.85 24.45 8.53
CA LYS A 18 9.51 23.37 9.46
C LYS A 18 8.78 23.94 10.65
N PHE A 19 7.61 23.38 10.94
CA PHE A 19 6.84 23.68 12.13
C PHE A 19 6.78 22.43 12.99
N SER A 20 7.08 22.56 14.28
CA SER A 20 6.88 21.49 15.26
C SER A 20 5.84 21.96 16.27
N PHE A 21 4.83 21.15 16.53
CA PHE A 21 3.84 21.38 17.57
C PHE A 21 3.51 20.07 18.24
N LEU A 22 3.64 20.02 19.58
CA LEU A 22 3.50 18.78 20.36
C LEU A 22 4.40 17.65 19.81
N SER A 23 3.82 16.48 19.54
CA SER A 23 4.45 15.28 18.96
C SER A 23 4.30 15.20 17.43
N SER A 24 3.95 16.31 16.78
CA SER A 24 3.71 16.41 15.35
C SER A 24 4.62 17.45 14.70
N PHE A 25 4.86 17.32 13.40
CA PHE A 25 5.58 18.31 12.62
C PHE A 25 5.01 18.48 11.21
N ALA A 26 5.24 19.66 10.65
CA ALA A 26 4.89 20.03 9.29
C ALA A 26 6.14 20.46 8.51
N ASN A 27 6.22 20.10 7.24
CA ASN A 27 7.16 20.65 6.28
C ASN A 27 6.39 21.38 5.18
N LEU A 28 6.63 22.67 5.02
CA LEU A 28 6.15 23.45 3.89
C LEU A 28 7.32 23.75 2.96
N ARG A 29 7.21 23.33 1.70
CA ARG A 29 8.24 23.51 0.68
C ARG A 29 7.66 24.26 -0.51
N ILE A 30 8.24 25.41 -0.82
CA ILE A 30 7.78 26.30 -1.89
C ILE A 30 8.86 26.37 -2.97
N TYR A 31 8.49 26.04 -4.21
CA TYR A 31 9.35 26.06 -5.39
C TYR A 31 9.08 27.28 -6.28
N PRO A 32 10.06 27.75 -7.10
CA PRO A 32 9.96 29.04 -7.77
C PRO A 32 9.03 28.96 -8.98
N HIS A 33 8.86 27.75 -9.49
CA HIS A 33 8.00 27.42 -10.62
C HIS A 33 6.54 27.14 -10.17
N GLY A 34 6.13 27.62 -9.00
CA GLY A 34 4.75 27.57 -8.52
C GLY A 34 4.31 26.27 -7.86
N LEU A 35 5.22 25.32 -7.63
CA LEU A 35 4.91 24.10 -6.86
C LEU A 35 5.03 24.36 -5.36
N VAL A 36 3.99 23.99 -4.60
CA VAL A 36 3.99 24.03 -3.14
C VAL A 36 3.65 22.64 -2.62
N LEU A 37 4.49 22.12 -1.72
CA LEU A 37 4.31 20.85 -1.05
C LEU A 37 4.14 21.06 0.45
N LEU A 38 3.17 20.36 1.04
CA LEU A 38 2.94 20.34 2.48
C LEU A 38 2.92 18.88 2.94
N ASP A 39 3.83 18.55 3.85
CA ASP A 39 3.89 17.26 4.53
C ASP A 39 3.55 17.46 6.01
N LEU A 40 2.61 16.68 6.55
CA LEU A 40 2.27 16.66 7.97
C LEU A 40 2.50 15.25 8.51
N GLN A 41 3.20 15.15 9.63
CA GLN A 41 3.43 13.90 10.34
C GLN A 41 3.02 14.07 11.80
N SER A 42 2.18 13.16 12.29
CA SER A 42 1.81 13.06 13.69
C SER A 42 2.29 11.75 14.29
N TYR A 43 2.62 11.80 15.56
CA TYR A 43 2.87 10.61 16.36
C TYR A 43 1.55 9.95 16.81
N ASP A 44 0.54 10.77 17.10
CA ASP A 44 -0.74 10.27 17.57
C ASP A 44 -1.63 9.79 16.40
N THR A 45 -2.39 8.73 16.68
CA THR A 45 -3.31 8.09 15.73
C THR A 45 -4.75 8.11 16.23
N ASP A 46 -5.00 8.73 17.39
CA ASP A 46 -6.32 8.94 17.93
C ASP A 46 -7.20 9.76 16.96
N ALA A 47 -8.52 9.60 17.09
CA ALA A 47 -9.46 10.22 16.16
C ALA A 47 -9.38 11.75 16.21
N GLN A 48 -9.07 12.32 17.38
CA GLN A 48 -9.00 13.76 17.58
C GLN A 48 -7.81 14.37 16.83
N SER A 49 -6.60 13.79 16.94
CA SER A 49 -5.43 14.32 16.20
C SER A 49 -5.62 14.24 14.69
N LYS A 50 -6.26 13.18 14.18
CA LYS A 50 -6.60 13.04 12.76
C LYS A 50 -7.53 14.15 12.29
N GLU A 51 -8.58 14.45 13.06
CA GLU A 51 -9.52 15.53 12.74
C GLU A 51 -8.84 16.92 12.76
N GLU A 52 -7.91 17.13 13.69
CA GLU A 52 -7.10 18.36 13.76
C GLU A 52 -6.22 18.53 12.51
N ILE A 53 -5.54 17.46 12.06
CA ILE A 53 -4.72 17.46 10.84
C ILE A 53 -5.59 17.73 9.61
N ASP A 54 -6.74 17.07 9.50
CA ASP A 54 -7.64 17.27 8.37
C ASP A 54 -8.19 18.71 8.33
N THR A 55 -8.52 19.27 9.49
CA THR A 55 -8.94 20.67 9.64
C THR A 55 -7.84 21.63 9.21
N LEU A 56 -6.59 21.37 9.59
CA LEU A 56 -5.43 22.17 9.17
C LEU A 56 -5.22 22.12 7.66
N LEU A 57 -5.28 20.93 7.06
CA LEU A 57 -5.16 20.75 5.61
C LEU A 57 -6.26 21.50 4.86
N ASN A 58 -7.51 21.44 5.33
CA ASN A 58 -8.63 22.16 4.73
C ASN A 58 -8.40 23.67 4.75
N LYS A 59 -7.93 24.22 5.88
CA LYS A 59 -7.57 25.65 6.01
C LYS A 59 -6.45 26.04 5.04
N VAL A 60 -5.43 25.19 4.87
CA VAL A 60 -4.35 25.46 3.91
C VAL A 60 -4.89 25.51 2.49
N GLU A 61 -5.73 24.56 2.10
CA GLU A 61 -6.35 24.53 0.77
C GLU A 61 -7.20 25.78 0.51
N GLU A 62 -8.00 26.23 1.47
CA GLU A 62 -8.79 27.46 1.37
C GLU A 62 -7.89 28.70 1.20
N ARG A 63 -6.85 28.83 2.04
CA ARG A 63 -5.91 29.95 1.96
C ARG A 63 -5.14 29.97 0.64
N MET A 64 -4.79 28.80 0.10
CA MET A 64 -4.13 28.72 -1.22
C MET A 64 -5.07 29.12 -2.35
N LYS A 65 -6.39 28.84 -2.25
CA LYS A 65 -7.38 29.33 -3.22
C LYS A 65 -7.51 30.85 -3.17
N GLU A 66 -7.55 31.45 -1.97
CA GLU A 66 -7.62 32.90 -1.80
C GLU A 66 -6.40 33.63 -2.37
N LEU A 67 -5.21 33.02 -2.26
CA LEU A 67 -3.95 33.57 -2.78
C LEU A 67 -3.78 33.39 -4.29
N ASN A 68 -4.47 32.42 -4.88
CA ASN A 68 -4.25 32.00 -6.27
C ASN A 68 -5.41 32.41 -7.21
N GLN A 69 -5.84 33.67 -7.12
CA GLN A 69 -7.04 34.19 -7.80
C GLN A 69 -6.94 34.16 -9.34
N ASP A 70 -5.72 34.13 -9.90
CA ASP A 70 -5.46 34.32 -11.33
C ASP A 70 -4.95 33.08 -12.07
N SER A 71 -4.78 31.91 -11.42
CA SER A 71 -4.25 30.71 -12.07
C SER A 71 -5.08 29.45 -11.85
N THR A 72 -5.12 28.58 -12.87
CA THR A 72 -5.69 27.22 -12.80
C THR A 72 -4.73 26.30 -12.04
N GLY A 73 -4.54 26.55 -10.75
CA GLY A 73 -3.74 25.70 -9.87
C GLY A 73 -4.36 24.31 -9.70
N ARG A 74 -3.53 23.26 -9.75
CA ARG A 74 -3.97 21.89 -9.46
C ARG A 74 -3.61 21.54 -8.03
N VAL A 75 -4.60 21.10 -7.26
CA VAL A 75 -4.40 20.55 -5.91
C VAL A 75 -4.45 19.03 -5.97
N LYS A 76 -3.53 18.37 -5.27
CA LYS A 76 -3.52 16.91 -5.11
C LYS A 76 -3.26 16.56 -3.65
N ARG A 77 -4.27 15.97 -3.00
CA ARG A 77 -4.18 15.37 -1.67
C ARG A 77 -4.28 13.85 -1.82
N LEU A 78 -3.26 13.13 -1.37
CA LEU A 78 -3.27 11.67 -1.32
C LEU A 78 -3.83 11.20 0.02
N PRO A 79 -4.34 9.95 0.11
CA PRO A 79 -4.62 9.33 1.40
C PRO A 79 -3.39 9.40 2.33
N PRO A 80 -3.56 9.64 3.64
CA PRO A 80 -2.45 9.61 4.59
C PRO A 80 -1.77 8.24 4.60
N ILE A 81 -0.43 8.23 4.62
CA ILE A 81 0.36 7.00 4.70
C ILE A 81 0.66 6.68 6.17
N VAL A 82 0.18 5.55 6.66
CA VAL A 82 0.47 5.07 8.01
C VAL A 82 1.86 4.43 8.04
N ARG A 83 2.76 4.96 8.89
CA ARG A 83 4.14 4.46 8.99
C ARG A 83 4.33 3.74 10.33
N GLY A 84 4.86 2.51 10.28
CA GLY A 84 5.10 1.72 11.48
C GLY A 84 3.82 1.31 12.23
N GLY A 85 2.70 1.23 11.51
CA GLY A 85 1.45 0.70 12.07
C GLY A 85 1.59 -0.79 12.43
N ALA A 86 0.71 -1.27 13.32
CA ALA A 86 0.70 -2.68 13.71
C ALA A 86 0.37 -3.61 12.54
N ILE A 87 -0.35 -3.10 11.52
CA ILE A 87 -0.70 -3.79 10.29
C ILE A 87 -0.03 -3.07 9.14
N ASP A 88 0.81 -3.77 8.37
CA ASP A 88 1.41 -3.23 7.15
C ASP A 88 0.46 -3.41 5.96
N ARG A 89 -0.08 -2.29 5.48
CA ARG A 89 -1.03 -2.23 4.36
C ARG A 89 -0.35 -1.99 3.01
N TYR A 90 0.94 -1.68 2.98
CA TYR A 90 1.60 -1.16 1.79
C TYR A 90 2.51 -2.21 1.17
N TRP A 91 1.98 -2.94 0.18
CA TRP A 91 2.71 -4.00 -0.54
C TRP A 91 2.93 -3.56 -1.99
N PRO A 92 4.17 -3.18 -2.37
CA PRO A 92 4.43 -2.74 -3.72
C PRO A 92 4.17 -3.85 -4.75
N THR A 93 3.73 -3.46 -5.94
CA THR A 93 3.61 -4.39 -7.06
C THR A 93 4.98 -4.88 -7.52
N ALA A 94 5.01 -5.96 -8.32
CA ALA A 94 6.23 -6.48 -8.91
C ALA A 94 7.01 -5.46 -9.76
N ASP A 95 6.32 -4.46 -10.35
CA ASP A 95 6.93 -3.34 -11.08
C ASP A 95 7.24 -2.11 -10.19
N GLY A 96 7.16 -2.25 -8.87
CA GLY A 96 7.59 -1.24 -7.89
C GLY A 96 6.60 -0.10 -7.63
N ARG A 97 5.31 -0.27 -7.97
CA ARG A 97 4.28 0.75 -7.70
C ARG A 97 3.75 0.58 -6.28
N LEU A 98 3.59 1.69 -5.56
CA LEU A 98 2.98 1.72 -4.23
C LEU A 98 1.48 1.41 -4.32
N VAL A 99 1.02 0.42 -3.57
CA VAL A 99 -0.39 0.04 -3.44
C VAL A 99 -0.70 -0.14 -1.96
N GLU A 100 -1.80 0.46 -1.51
CA GLU A 100 -2.40 0.22 -0.19
C GLU A 100 -3.51 -0.83 -0.33
N TYR A 101 -3.45 -1.86 0.49
CA TYR A 101 -4.45 -2.92 0.56
C TYR A 101 -5.40 -2.67 1.73
N ASP A 102 -6.67 -3.05 1.54
CA ASP A 102 -7.72 -2.98 2.56
C ASP A 102 -7.56 -4.14 3.55
N ILE A 103 -6.56 -4.03 4.42
CA ILE A 103 -6.21 -5.05 5.42
C ILE A 103 -6.66 -4.56 6.79
N ASP A 104 -7.66 -5.25 7.32
CA ASP A 104 -8.24 -5.00 8.63
C ASP A 104 -7.62 -5.83 9.76
N GLU A 105 -7.11 -7.03 9.44
CA GLU A 105 -6.56 -7.95 10.42
C GLU A 105 -5.39 -8.78 9.86
N VAL A 106 -4.42 -9.08 10.72
CA VAL A 106 -3.33 -10.01 10.41
C VAL A 106 -3.74 -11.40 10.91
N VAL A 107 -4.25 -12.23 10.00
CA VAL A 107 -4.90 -13.50 10.36
C VAL A 107 -3.88 -14.64 10.59
N ASN A 108 -2.67 -14.57 10.02
CA ASN A 108 -1.53 -15.41 10.41
C ASN A 108 -0.23 -14.94 9.75
N LEU A 109 0.93 -15.17 10.39
CA LEU A 109 2.27 -14.89 9.83
C LEU A 109 2.59 -15.73 8.57
N GLU A 110 1.87 -16.84 8.38
CA GLU A 110 2.13 -17.86 7.34
C GLU A 110 1.63 -17.43 5.95
N ILE A 111 0.56 -16.63 5.84
CA ILE A 111 0.13 -16.04 4.55
C ILE A 111 1.08 -14.92 4.08
N PHE A 112 1.97 -14.44 4.98
CA PHE A 112 2.75 -13.22 4.79
C PHE A 112 4.27 -13.41 4.65
N SER A 113 4.78 -14.62 4.77
CA SER A 113 6.19 -14.92 4.49
C SER A 113 6.34 -16.43 4.35
N PHE A 114 7.09 -16.95 3.38
CA PHE A 114 8.55 -16.93 3.44
C PHE A 114 9.02 -17.63 2.15
N LEU A 115 9.67 -16.99 1.18
CA LEU A 115 11.07 -17.34 0.86
C LEU A 115 11.71 -16.50 -0.26
N ALA A 116 11.17 -15.33 -0.65
CA ALA A 116 11.88 -14.47 -1.63
C ALA A 116 11.53 -12.98 -1.67
N GLY A 117 10.73 -12.44 -0.75
CA GLY A 117 10.42 -11.00 -0.68
C GLY A 117 9.46 -10.50 -1.78
N MET A 118 8.45 -9.74 -1.39
CA MET A 118 7.61 -8.92 -2.27
C MET A 118 6.67 -9.65 -3.27
N LEU A 119 5.95 -10.70 -2.87
CA LEU A 119 4.92 -11.30 -3.74
C LEU A 119 3.67 -11.66 -2.95
N VAL A 120 2.56 -10.99 -3.28
CA VAL A 120 1.19 -11.42 -2.95
C VAL A 120 0.90 -12.60 -3.88
N ASN A 121 0.91 -13.84 -3.36
CA ASN A 121 0.82 -15.03 -4.20
C ASN A 121 -0.60 -15.34 -4.64
N LEU A 122 -1.55 -15.47 -3.72
CA LEU A 122 -2.97 -15.64 -4.01
C LEU A 122 -3.81 -15.08 -2.86
N ALA A 123 -4.88 -14.37 -3.20
CA ALA A 123 -6.02 -14.17 -2.31
C ALA A 123 -7.09 -15.25 -2.58
N GLU A 124 -7.99 -15.51 -1.62
CA GLU A 124 -9.12 -16.44 -1.80
C GLU A 124 -9.99 -16.11 -3.04
N SER A 125 -9.94 -14.86 -3.50
CA SER A 125 -10.63 -14.38 -4.70
C SER A 125 -10.00 -14.81 -6.03
N ASP A 126 -8.80 -15.39 -6.04
CA ASP A 126 -7.99 -15.54 -7.26
C ASP A 126 -8.29 -16.81 -8.06
N LEU A 127 -9.58 -17.17 -8.19
CA LEU A 127 -10.02 -18.28 -9.04
C LEU A 127 -9.59 -18.09 -10.50
N ALA A 128 -9.45 -16.84 -10.96
CA ALA A 128 -8.94 -16.51 -12.28
C ALA A 128 -7.50 -17.01 -12.49
N TYR A 129 -6.65 -16.93 -11.47
CA TYR A 129 -5.28 -17.46 -11.52
C TYR A 129 -5.29 -18.98 -11.68
N THR A 130 -6.02 -19.69 -10.81
CA THR A 130 -6.17 -21.15 -10.85
C THR A 130 -6.72 -21.61 -12.19
N ARG A 131 -7.72 -20.91 -12.73
CA ARG A 131 -8.28 -21.22 -14.05
C ARG A 131 -7.28 -20.98 -15.18
N ALA A 132 -6.52 -19.89 -15.13
CA ALA A 132 -5.56 -19.54 -16.17
C ALA A 132 -4.41 -20.56 -16.23
N ILE A 133 -3.85 -20.93 -15.08
CA ILE A 133 -2.74 -21.88 -14.99
C ILE A 133 -3.17 -23.31 -15.39
N MET A 134 -4.45 -23.65 -15.19
CA MET A 134 -5.07 -24.89 -15.69
C MET A 134 -5.48 -24.83 -17.18
N GLY A 135 -4.92 -23.91 -17.96
CA GLY A 135 -5.17 -23.84 -19.41
C GLY A 135 -6.53 -23.22 -19.79
N SER A 136 -7.15 -22.46 -18.88
CA SER A 136 -8.42 -21.73 -19.11
C SER A 136 -9.58 -22.59 -19.59
N GLY A 137 -9.62 -23.87 -19.21
CA GLY A 137 -10.66 -24.83 -19.59
C GLY A 137 -10.49 -25.44 -20.99
N LYS A 138 -9.33 -25.25 -21.63
CA LYS A 138 -9.02 -25.89 -22.93
C LYS A 138 -8.48 -27.32 -22.76
N GLU A 139 -7.90 -27.61 -21.60
CA GLU A 139 -7.31 -28.91 -21.30
C GLU A 139 -8.35 -29.86 -20.71
N ASP A 140 -8.43 -31.08 -21.26
CA ASP A 140 -9.14 -32.20 -20.63
C ASP A 140 -8.18 -32.94 -19.70
N TYR A 141 -8.49 -33.00 -18.41
CA TYR A 141 -7.68 -33.66 -17.40
C TYR A 141 -8.13 -35.09 -17.08
N THR A 142 -9.23 -35.55 -17.70
CA THR A 142 -9.82 -36.86 -17.42
C THR A 142 -8.82 -37.98 -17.70
N GLY A 143 -8.55 -38.81 -16.69
CA GLY A 143 -7.64 -39.96 -16.81
C GLY A 143 -6.17 -39.61 -17.05
N LYS A 144 -5.75 -38.34 -16.88
CA LYS A 144 -4.35 -37.91 -17.02
C LYS A 144 -3.56 -38.02 -15.71
N ASP A 145 -2.25 -38.19 -15.83
CA ASP A 145 -1.29 -38.05 -14.73
C ASP A 145 -0.75 -36.60 -14.71
N VAL A 146 -0.86 -35.91 -13.58
CA VAL A 146 -0.57 -34.47 -13.45
C VAL A 146 0.48 -34.23 -12.36
N LEU A 147 1.47 -33.38 -12.64
CA LEU A 147 2.48 -32.91 -11.67
C LEU A 147 2.27 -31.42 -11.37
N ILE A 148 2.12 -31.07 -10.10
CA ILE A 148 2.06 -29.70 -9.58
C ILE A 148 3.35 -29.43 -8.81
N LEU A 149 4.04 -28.34 -9.14
CA LEU A 149 5.24 -27.88 -8.44
C LEU A 149 4.87 -26.64 -7.64
N GLY A 150 5.04 -26.68 -6.32
CA GLY A 150 4.49 -25.69 -5.39
C GLY A 150 2.99 -25.87 -5.19
N GLY A 151 2.26 -24.75 -5.05
CA GLY A 151 0.80 -24.74 -4.91
C GLY A 151 0.33 -25.15 -3.51
N GLY A 152 1.11 -24.82 -2.47
CA GLY A 152 0.77 -25.10 -1.08
C GLY A 152 -0.56 -24.48 -0.59
N ASP A 153 -1.14 -23.53 -1.32
CA ASP A 153 -2.51 -23.03 -1.10
C ASP A 153 -3.59 -24.09 -1.43
N GLY A 154 -3.22 -25.11 -2.23
CA GLY A 154 -4.09 -26.23 -2.58
C GLY A 154 -5.15 -25.92 -3.64
N GLY A 155 -5.26 -24.69 -4.14
CA GLY A 155 -6.30 -24.28 -5.09
C GLY A 155 -6.28 -25.09 -6.39
N ILE A 156 -5.11 -25.25 -7.00
CA ILE A 156 -4.94 -26.02 -8.24
C ILE A 156 -5.25 -27.51 -8.01
N LEU A 157 -4.76 -28.08 -6.90
CA LEU A 157 -5.02 -29.48 -6.56
C LEU A 157 -6.53 -29.74 -6.39
N CYS A 158 -7.21 -28.85 -5.65
CA CYS A 158 -8.66 -28.94 -5.39
C CYS A 158 -9.48 -28.90 -6.68
N GLU A 159 -9.13 -28.03 -7.63
CA GLU A 159 -9.83 -27.94 -8.92
C GLU A 159 -9.52 -29.13 -9.84
N ILE A 160 -8.26 -29.57 -9.94
CA ILE A 160 -7.89 -30.68 -10.83
C ILE A 160 -8.53 -31.99 -10.39
N VAL A 161 -8.62 -32.29 -9.09
CA VAL A 161 -9.23 -33.53 -8.59
C VAL A 161 -10.69 -33.69 -9.03
N LYS A 162 -11.45 -32.58 -9.15
CA LYS A 162 -12.84 -32.59 -9.64
C LYS A 162 -12.96 -33.06 -11.10
N LEU A 163 -11.89 -32.93 -11.88
CA LEU A 163 -11.84 -33.31 -13.30
C LEU A 163 -11.45 -34.77 -13.54
N LYS A 164 -11.42 -35.60 -12.49
CA LYS A 164 -11.17 -37.05 -12.54
C LYS A 164 -9.86 -37.43 -13.27
N PRO A 165 -8.71 -36.88 -12.84
CA PRO A 165 -7.41 -37.33 -13.31
C PRO A 165 -7.16 -38.79 -12.87
N LYS A 166 -6.18 -39.43 -13.50
CA LYS A 166 -5.68 -40.74 -13.08
C LYS A 166 -4.79 -40.62 -11.84
N MET A 167 -3.91 -39.62 -11.81
CA MET A 167 -3.05 -39.31 -10.67
C MET A 167 -2.71 -37.82 -10.64
N VAL A 168 -2.63 -37.24 -9.45
CA VAL A 168 -2.06 -35.89 -9.25
C VAL A 168 -0.95 -36.01 -8.21
N THR A 169 0.23 -35.53 -8.55
CA THR A 169 1.37 -35.44 -7.65
C THR A 169 1.67 -33.96 -7.40
N MET A 170 1.56 -33.50 -6.17
CA MET A 170 1.93 -32.15 -5.77
C MET A 170 3.23 -32.21 -4.97
N VAL A 171 4.22 -31.42 -5.36
CA VAL A 171 5.52 -31.34 -4.70
C VAL A 171 5.69 -29.92 -4.17
N GLU A 172 5.51 -29.75 -2.87
CA GLU A 172 5.69 -28.50 -2.14
C GLU A 172 6.94 -28.61 -1.26
N ILE A 173 7.74 -27.54 -1.21
CA ILE A 173 9.02 -27.53 -0.50
C ILE A 173 8.87 -27.17 0.98
N SER A 174 7.78 -26.49 1.34
CA SER A 174 7.50 -26.10 2.71
C SER A 174 6.36 -26.91 3.32
N PHE A 175 6.54 -27.33 4.58
CA PHE A 175 5.50 -27.95 5.40
C PHE A 175 4.72 -26.91 6.23
N VAL A 176 5.20 -25.66 6.21
CA VAL A 176 4.53 -24.48 6.75
C VAL A 176 4.34 -23.53 5.56
N VAL A 177 3.14 -23.51 5.00
CA VAL A 177 2.73 -22.60 3.92
C VAL A 177 1.63 -21.71 4.47
#